data_AF-A0A4W4G2J6-F1
#
_entry.id   AF-A0A4W4G2J6-F1
#
_cell.length_a   1.000
_cell.length_b   1.000
_cell.length_c   1.000
_cell.angle_alpha   90.00
_cell.angle_beta   90.00
_cell.angle_gamma   90.00
#
_symmetry.space_group_name_H-M   'P 1'
#
loop_
_entity.id
_entity.type
_entity.pdbx_description
1 polymer ?
#
loop_
_entity_poly.entity_id
_entity_poly.type
_entity_poly.pdbx_seq_one_letter_code
_entity_poly.pdbx_strand_id
1 'polypeptide(L)'
;MHNAYRSQHGAPPLTVNRTLCRSAQVWAEHLLSIKTLKHSDGSYGENLFYTFSSGPKKLTGHEAVDSWYSEIKDYRFNRPGFTSGTGHFTQVIWKDTKELGVGLATDGAMTFVVGQYLPAGNISNAGYFEKNVLPPGSAVDTKPIPTRMSAFLFKIARPSGFHPSKPGPSSGADKSFEAEFLKMHNAYRSQHGAPPLTVNRTLCRSAQVWAEHLLSIKTLKHSDGSYGENLFYTFSSGPKKLTGHEAVDSWYSEIKDYRFNRPGFTSGTGHFTQVIWKDTKELGVGLATDGAMTFVVGQYLPAGNISNAGYFEKNVLPPGSAVDTKPIPTRMSAFLILSALENKNLAQFRNQLLAAVNRYRQRHRVQPVSLCPTLSKEAQDWAAHLVSIKTLKNSQKGHGESMSYKWTSTLAAPTAEEVAESWYNECTKYNFSSPGFQNGSGNFTQMVWKSTERAGVGLATDGKGMFITVAFYEPAGNISNHGYFQDNVKPAEAGARGHDFS
;
A
#
# COMPACT_ATOMS: atom_id res chain seq x y z
N MET A 1 0.89 -25.96 -21.80
CA MET A 1 -0.46 -25.38 -21.89
C MET A 1 -0.44 -23.88 -22.16
N HIS A 2 0.08 -23.02 -21.28
CA HIS A 2 0.20 -21.57 -21.56
C HIS A 2 0.73 -21.25 -22.95
N ASN A 3 1.85 -21.86 -23.35
CA ASN A 3 2.46 -21.58 -24.65
C ASN A 3 1.58 -21.99 -25.85
N ALA A 4 0.70 -22.98 -25.70
CA ALA A 4 -0.23 -23.40 -26.74
C ALA A 4 -1.37 -22.40 -26.92
N TYR A 5 -1.88 -21.81 -25.82
CA TYR A 5 -2.85 -20.71 -25.92
C TYR A 5 -2.18 -19.43 -26.41
N ARG A 6 -1.01 -19.07 -25.88
CA ARG A 6 -0.26 -17.87 -26.28
C ARG A 6 0.04 -17.82 -27.78
N SER A 7 0.39 -18.96 -28.39
CA SER A 7 0.60 -19.03 -29.84
C SER A 7 -0.66 -18.74 -30.66
N GLN A 8 -1.85 -19.06 -30.15
CA GLN A 8 -3.12 -18.72 -30.82
C GLN A 8 -3.36 -17.21 -30.87
N HIS A 9 -2.73 -16.45 -29.96
CA HIS A 9 -2.89 -15.00 -29.81
C HIS A 9 -1.64 -14.21 -30.25
N GLY A 10 -0.69 -14.83 -30.96
CA GLY A 10 0.54 -14.15 -31.38
C GLY A 10 1.46 -13.73 -30.22
N ALA A 11 1.26 -14.29 -29.02
CA ALA A 11 2.07 -13.99 -27.84
C ALA A 11 3.30 -14.92 -27.77
N PRO A 12 4.51 -14.40 -27.51
CA PRO A 12 5.72 -15.22 -27.39
C PRO A 12 5.61 -16.28 -26.28
N PRO A 13 6.26 -17.45 -26.41
CA PRO A 13 6.22 -18.49 -25.39
C PRO A 13 6.87 -18.01 -24.08
N LEU A 14 6.31 -18.44 -22.95
CA LEU A 14 6.87 -18.25 -21.62
C LEU A 14 7.97 -19.27 -21.34
N THR A 15 8.97 -18.84 -20.59
CA THR A 15 9.99 -19.70 -19.97
C THR A 15 9.70 -19.92 -18.50
N VAL A 16 9.91 -21.14 -18.00
CA VAL A 16 9.71 -21.43 -16.58
C VAL A 16 10.84 -20.83 -15.75
N ASN A 17 10.50 -20.06 -14.71
CA ASN A 17 11.46 -19.50 -13.75
C ASN A 17 11.36 -20.25 -12.41
N ARG A 18 12.47 -20.85 -11.98
CA ARG A 18 12.51 -21.67 -10.75
C ARG A 18 12.28 -20.86 -9.46
N THR A 19 12.69 -19.61 -9.41
CA THR A 19 12.45 -18.71 -8.28
C THR A 19 10.97 -18.36 -8.17
N LEU A 20 10.31 -18.05 -9.31
CA LEU A 20 8.86 -17.87 -9.36
C LEU A 20 8.13 -19.18 -9.00
N CYS A 21 8.60 -20.35 -9.44
CA CYS A 21 8.00 -21.62 -9.02
C CYS A 21 8.10 -21.83 -7.52
N ARG A 22 9.25 -21.51 -6.89
CA ARG A 22 9.38 -21.62 -5.43
C ARG A 22 8.43 -20.68 -4.71
N SER A 23 8.31 -19.44 -5.18
CA SER A 23 7.37 -18.45 -4.65
C SER A 23 5.92 -18.92 -4.77
N ALA A 24 5.51 -19.33 -5.98
CA ALA A 24 4.18 -19.87 -6.24
C ALA A 24 3.88 -21.13 -5.43
N GLN A 25 4.88 -22.00 -5.20
CA GLN A 25 4.75 -23.23 -4.41
C GLN A 25 4.48 -22.91 -2.93
N VAL A 26 5.26 -22.02 -2.34
CA VAL A 26 5.04 -21.56 -0.96
C VAL A 26 3.64 -20.94 -0.82
N TRP A 27 3.22 -20.17 -1.82
CA TRP A 27 1.89 -19.57 -1.79
C TRP A 27 0.78 -20.61 -1.94
N ALA A 28 0.92 -21.60 -2.82
CA ALA A 28 -0.04 -22.69 -2.95
C ALA A 28 -0.23 -23.46 -1.63
N GLU A 29 0.87 -23.74 -0.92
CA GLU A 29 0.85 -24.36 0.41
C GLU A 29 0.14 -23.48 1.44
N HIS A 30 0.36 -22.17 1.38
CA HIS A 30 -0.35 -21.22 2.22
C HIS A 30 -1.86 -21.23 1.97
N LEU A 31 -2.30 -21.16 0.70
CA LEU A 31 -3.72 -21.24 0.33
C LEU A 31 -4.35 -22.54 0.81
N LEU A 32 -3.63 -23.65 0.69
CA LEU A 32 -4.06 -24.94 1.23
C LEU A 32 -4.19 -24.91 2.76
N SER A 33 -3.30 -24.24 3.48
CA SER A 33 -3.35 -24.15 4.95
C SER A 33 -4.56 -23.36 5.44
N ILE A 34 -4.94 -22.29 4.74
CA ILE A 34 -6.07 -21.40 5.10
C ILE A 34 -7.39 -21.80 4.41
N LYS A 35 -7.34 -22.79 3.52
CA LYS A 35 -8.45 -23.31 2.74
C LYS A 35 -9.25 -22.24 1.96
N THR A 36 -8.58 -21.19 1.49
CA THR A 36 -9.22 -20.01 0.87
C THR A 36 -8.38 -19.49 -0.29
N LEU A 37 -9.01 -19.06 -1.39
CA LEU A 37 -8.33 -18.34 -2.47
C LEU A 37 -8.02 -16.89 -2.06
N LYS A 38 -6.74 -16.52 -2.09
CA LYS A 38 -6.27 -15.15 -1.86
C LYS A 38 -5.01 -14.88 -2.68
N HIS A 39 -4.92 -13.71 -3.29
CA HIS A 39 -3.71 -13.31 -4.00
C HIS A 39 -2.52 -13.06 -3.05
N SER A 40 -1.31 -13.32 -3.52
CA SER A 40 -0.08 -12.98 -2.78
C SER A 40 0.21 -11.48 -2.81
N ASP A 41 0.99 -11.01 -1.83
CA ASP A 41 1.39 -9.60 -1.73
C ASP A 41 2.59 -9.24 -2.65
N GLY A 42 2.86 -10.07 -3.66
CA GLY A 42 3.99 -9.93 -4.59
C GLY A 42 3.71 -8.97 -5.74
N SER A 43 4.76 -8.48 -6.40
CA SER A 43 4.66 -7.61 -7.59
C SER A 43 4.53 -8.39 -8.91
N TYR A 44 4.24 -9.70 -8.84
CA TYR A 44 4.08 -10.57 -10.00
C TYR A 44 2.62 -10.52 -10.47
N GLY A 45 2.39 -10.79 -11.76
CA GLY A 45 1.04 -11.18 -12.17
C GLY A 45 0.71 -12.51 -11.49
N GLU A 46 -0.57 -12.76 -11.16
CA GLU A 46 -0.93 -14.00 -10.47
C GLU A 46 -2.31 -14.51 -10.90
N ASN A 47 -2.37 -15.81 -11.20
CA ASN A 47 -3.62 -16.54 -11.37
C ASN A 47 -3.72 -17.64 -10.32
N LEU A 48 -4.92 -17.82 -9.77
CA LEU A 48 -5.19 -18.83 -8.76
C LEU A 48 -6.29 -19.78 -9.22
N PHE A 49 -6.18 -21.05 -8.83
CA PHE A 49 -7.18 -22.06 -9.11
C PHE A 49 -7.29 -23.01 -7.91
N TYR A 50 -8.49 -23.52 -7.67
CA TYR A 50 -8.71 -24.56 -6.68
C TYR A 50 -9.75 -25.57 -7.17
N THR A 51 -9.67 -26.79 -6.65
CA THR A 51 -10.65 -27.85 -6.93
C THR A 51 -10.77 -28.80 -5.75
N PHE A 52 -11.94 -29.42 -5.61
CA PHE A 52 -12.21 -30.49 -4.66
C PHE A 52 -12.29 -31.83 -5.38
N SER A 53 -11.75 -32.88 -4.76
CA SER A 53 -11.87 -34.24 -5.25
C SER A 53 -12.22 -35.20 -4.11
N SER A 54 -13.12 -36.14 -4.38
CA SER A 54 -13.52 -37.19 -3.45
C SER A 54 -12.57 -38.40 -3.43
N GLY A 55 -11.41 -38.30 -4.08
CA GLY A 55 -10.39 -39.35 -4.12
C GLY A 55 -9.05 -38.84 -4.68
N PRO A 56 -7.97 -39.61 -4.58
CA PRO A 56 -6.64 -39.18 -5.03
C PRO A 56 -6.60 -39.06 -6.56
N LYS A 57 -6.88 -37.86 -7.07
CA LYS A 57 -6.78 -37.53 -8.49
C LYS A 57 -5.35 -37.06 -8.79
N LYS A 58 -4.69 -37.69 -9.77
CA LYS A 58 -3.43 -37.19 -10.32
C LYS A 58 -3.72 -35.94 -11.15
N LEU A 59 -3.70 -34.78 -10.48
CA LEU A 59 -3.93 -33.51 -11.15
C LEU A 59 -2.77 -33.17 -12.09
N THR A 60 -3.13 -32.74 -13.29
CA THR A 60 -2.20 -32.13 -14.24
C THR A 60 -2.49 -30.63 -14.25
N GLY A 61 -1.47 -29.79 -14.40
CA GLY A 61 -1.66 -28.33 -14.46
C GLY A 61 -2.56 -27.84 -15.60
N HIS A 62 -3.07 -28.74 -16.45
CA HIS A 62 -3.96 -28.47 -17.57
C HIS A 62 -5.31 -27.89 -17.13
N GLU A 63 -5.95 -28.46 -16.11
CA GLU A 63 -7.28 -28.04 -15.66
C GLU A 63 -7.31 -26.57 -15.20
N ALA A 64 -6.25 -26.15 -14.48
CA ALA A 64 -6.11 -24.77 -14.03
C ALA A 64 -5.95 -23.79 -15.21
N VAL A 65 -5.10 -24.14 -16.19
CA VAL A 65 -4.82 -23.27 -17.34
C VAL A 65 -6.02 -23.17 -18.27
N ASP A 66 -6.74 -24.26 -18.49
CA ASP A 66 -7.99 -24.24 -19.27
C ASP A 66 -9.06 -23.41 -18.59
N SER A 67 -9.22 -23.55 -17.26
CA SER A 67 -10.16 -22.74 -16.48
C SER A 67 -9.85 -21.25 -16.64
N TRP A 68 -8.59 -20.85 -16.46
CA TRP A 68 -8.16 -19.47 -16.66
C TRP A 68 -8.38 -18.97 -18.09
N TYR A 69 -8.10 -19.80 -19.10
CA TYR A 69 -8.28 -19.42 -20.49
C TYR A 69 -9.76 -19.30 -20.89
N SER A 70 -10.65 -20.10 -20.27
CA SER A 70 -12.08 -20.15 -20.63
C SER A 70 -12.83 -18.82 -20.50
N GLU A 71 -12.28 -17.86 -19.73
CA GLU A 71 -12.78 -16.49 -19.61
C GLU A 71 -12.71 -15.70 -20.94
N ILE A 72 -11.99 -16.20 -21.95
CA ILE A 72 -11.97 -15.61 -23.30
C ILE A 72 -13.38 -15.37 -23.86
N LYS A 73 -14.34 -16.22 -23.51
CA LYS A 73 -15.76 -16.11 -23.93
C LYS A 73 -16.42 -14.80 -23.47
N ASP A 74 -15.90 -14.22 -22.38
CA ASP A 74 -16.43 -13.01 -21.74
C ASP A 74 -15.61 -11.75 -22.11
N TYR A 75 -14.46 -11.93 -22.78
CA TYR A 75 -13.57 -10.84 -23.17
C TYR A 75 -13.99 -10.18 -24.50
N ARG A 76 -14.04 -8.84 -24.51
CA ARG A 76 -14.42 -8.04 -25.67
C ARG A 76 -13.19 -7.42 -26.35
N PHE A 77 -12.66 -8.07 -27.38
CA PHE A 77 -11.49 -7.57 -28.12
C PHE A 77 -11.70 -6.21 -28.80
N ASN A 78 -12.95 -5.84 -29.12
CA ASN A 78 -13.30 -4.53 -29.68
C ASN A 78 -13.41 -3.42 -28.62
N ARG A 79 -13.35 -3.77 -27.33
CA ARG A 79 -13.33 -2.84 -26.21
C ARG A 79 -12.36 -3.38 -25.13
N PRO A 80 -11.06 -3.42 -25.44
CA PRO A 80 -10.05 -4.03 -24.59
C PRO A 80 -9.94 -3.30 -23.25
N GLY A 81 -9.65 -4.04 -22.19
CA GLY A 81 -9.56 -3.50 -20.83
C GLY A 81 -9.72 -4.57 -19.76
N PHE A 82 -9.49 -4.18 -18.51
CA PHE A 82 -9.64 -5.08 -17.38
C PHE A 82 -11.11 -5.25 -16.98
N THR A 83 -11.53 -6.49 -16.76
CA THR A 83 -12.79 -6.81 -16.08
C THR A 83 -12.54 -7.94 -15.08
N SER A 84 -13.31 -7.98 -13.98
CA SER A 84 -13.14 -8.98 -12.92
C SER A 84 -13.41 -10.42 -13.37
N GLY A 85 -14.07 -10.63 -14.52
CA GLY A 85 -14.34 -11.94 -15.08
C GLY A 85 -13.38 -12.39 -16.19
N THR A 86 -12.38 -11.57 -16.55
CA THR A 86 -11.44 -11.86 -17.65
C THR A 86 -9.97 -11.76 -17.26
N GLY A 87 -9.70 -11.53 -15.97
CA GLY A 87 -8.36 -11.27 -15.45
C GLY A 87 -7.40 -12.44 -15.60
N HIS A 88 -7.89 -13.68 -15.47
CA HIS A 88 -7.04 -14.86 -15.61
C HIS A 88 -6.67 -15.09 -17.08
N PHE A 89 -7.65 -15.00 -17.98
CA PHE A 89 -7.42 -15.13 -19.42
C PHE A 89 -6.41 -14.10 -19.93
N THR A 90 -6.65 -12.83 -19.61
CA THR A 90 -5.80 -11.71 -20.05
C THR A 90 -4.36 -11.87 -19.56
N GLN A 91 -4.15 -12.41 -18.36
CA GLN A 91 -2.82 -12.74 -17.86
C GLN A 91 -2.16 -13.93 -18.58
N VAL A 92 -2.91 -14.99 -18.90
CA VAL A 92 -2.37 -16.18 -19.61
C VAL A 92 -1.76 -15.77 -20.96
N ILE A 93 -2.43 -14.89 -21.68
CA ILE A 93 -2.02 -14.48 -23.03
C ILE A 93 -1.25 -13.17 -23.10
N TRP A 94 -0.99 -12.52 -21.96
CA TRP A 94 -0.33 -11.20 -21.92
C TRP A 94 1.01 -11.21 -22.68
N LYS A 95 1.07 -10.51 -23.82
CA LYS A 95 2.19 -10.58 -24.77
C LYS A 95 3.56 -10.24 -24.15
N ASP A 96 3.59 -9.25 -23.27
CA ASP A 96 4.83 -8.77 -22.66
C ASP A 96 5.34 -9.65 -21.50
N THR A 97 4.54 -10.58 -20.97
CA THR A 97 5.00 -11.56 -19.97
C THR A 97 6.01 -12.52 -20.61
N LYS A 98 7.11 -12.79 -19.89
CA LYS A 98 8.23 -13.63 -20.38
C LYS A 98 8.40 -14.91 -19.57
N GLU A 99 8.12 -14.84 -18.28
CA GLU A 99 8.45 -15.89 -17.33
C GLU A 99 7.23 -16.34 -16.53
N LEU A 100 7.19 -17.63 -16.22
CA LEU A 100 6.13 -18.27 -15.44
C LEU A 100 6.73 -19.08 -14.29
N GLY A 101 6.20 -18.90 -13.10
CA GLY A 101 6.33 -19.83 -11.98
C GLY A 101 5.01 -20.53 -11.71
N VAL A 102 5.05 -21.81 -11.36
CA VAL A 102 3.86 -22.57 -10.98
C VAL A 102 4.10 -23.29 -9.66
N GLY A 103 3.11 -23.25 -8.78
CA GLY A 103 3.06 -24.00 -7.53
C GLY A 103 1.75 -24.77 -7.39
N LEU A 104 1.80 -25.92 -6.70
CA LEU A 104 0.65 -26.79 -6.46
C LEU A 104 0.72 -27.36 -5.05
N ALA A 105 -0.37 -27.27 -4.30
CA ALA A 105 -0.48 -27.90 -2.98
C ALA A 105 -1.82 -28.61 -2.81
N THR A 106 -1.80 -29.80 -2.21
CA THR A 106 -3.00 -30.62 -1.97
C THR A 106 -2.94 -31.33 -0.62
N ASP A 107 -4.08 -31.54 0.02
CA ASP A 107 -4.24 -32.41 1.19
C ASP A 107 -4.94 -33.73 0.85
N GLY A 108 -5.12 -34.02 -0.45
CA GLY A 108 -5.86 -35.17 -0.96
C GLY A 108 -7.35 -34.92 -1.21
N ALA A 109 -7.95 -33.91 -0.56
CA ALA A 109 -9.35 -33.53 -0.77
C ALA A 109 -9.48 -32.20 -1.52
N MET A 110 -8.67 -31.20 -1.18
CA MET A 110 -8.61 -29.92 -1.86
C MET A 110 -7.23 -29.67 -2.45
N THR A 111 -7.19 -29.12 -3.66
CA THR A 111 -5.95 -28.73 -4.32
C THR A 111 -5.99 -27.27 -4.74
N PHE A 112 -4.89 -26.57 -4.53
CA PHE A 112 -4.64 -25.22 -5.03
C PHE A 112 -3.53 -25.23 -6.07
N VAL A 113 -3.69 -24.40 -7.10
CA VAL A 113 -2.69 -24.12 -8.13
C VAL A 113 -2.48 -22.61 -8.23
N VAL A 114 -1.22 -22.20 -8.21
CA VAL A 114 -0.80 -20.80 -8.29
C VAL A 114 0.10 -20.63 -9.52
N GLY A 115 -0.24 -19.69 -10.41
CA GLY A 115 0.63 -19.27 -11.51
C GLY A 115 1.10 -17.84 -11.29
N GLN A 116 2.41 -17.60 -11.25
CA GLN A 116 3.00 -16.27 -11.10
C GLN A 116 3.76 -15.86 -12.37
N TYR A 117 3.59 -14.61 -12.80
CA TYR A 117 3.99 -14.12 -14.12
C TYR A 117 4.92 -12.92 -14.00
N LEU A 118 5.99 -12.92 -14.80
CA LEU A 118 6.95 -11.82 -14.85
C LEU A 118 7.33 -11.46 -16.30
N PRO A 119 7.27 -10.17 -16.69
CA PRO A 119 6.56 -9.08 -16.01
C PRO A 119 5.07 -9.36 -15.78
N ALA A 120 4.48 -8.69 -14.79
CA ALA A 120 3.07 -8.80 -14.49
C ALA A 120 2.20 -8.36 -15.67
N GLY A 121 1.09 -9.05 -15.89
CA GLY A 121 0.06 -8.64 -16.83
C GLY A 121 -1.01 -7.78 -16.18
N ASN A 122 -2.12 -7.55 -16.88
CA ASN A 122 -3.28 -6.79 -16.41
C ASN A 122 -2.98 -5.35 -16.00
N ILE A 123 -1.95 -4.74 -16.59
CA ILE A 123 -1.59 -3.34 -16.37
C ILE A 123 -2.66 -2.47 -17.05
N SER A 124 -3.40 -1.68 -16.26
CA SER A 124 -4.55 -0.87 -16.71
C SER A 124 -4.18 0.48 -17.33
N ASN A 125 -2.90 0.70 -17.65
CA ASN A 125 -2.46 1.87 -18.38
C ASN A 125 -3.13 1.92 -19.76
N ALA A 126 -3.45 3.13 -20.23
CA ALA A 126 -4.07 3.33 -21.54
C ALA A 126 -3.23 2.67 -22.65
N GLY A 127 -3.88 1.87 -23.51
CA GLY A 127 -3.23 1.19 -24.65
C GLY A 127 -2.55 -0.14 -24.32
N TYR A 128 -2.44 -0.54 -23.04
CA TYR A 128 -1.71 -1.76 -22.66
C TYR A 128 -2.49 -3.04 -22.96
N PHE A 129 -3.82 -3.04 -22.80
CA PHE A 129 -4.66 -4.20 -23.10
C PHE A 129 -4.73 -4.44 -24.62
N GLU A 130 -4.86 -3.37 -25.39
CA GLU A 130 -4.81 -3.35 -26.86
C GLU A 130 -3.51 -3.99 -27.38
N LYS A 131 -2.38 -3.65 -26.74
CA LYS A 131 -1.05 -4.14 -27.12
C LYS A 131 -0.82 -5.60 -26.72
N ASN A 132 -1.35 -6.02 -25.56
CA ASN A 132 -0.96 -7.27 -24.92
C ASN A 132 -1.99 -8.40 -25.03
N VAL A 133 -3.25 -8.09 -25.30
CA VAL A 133 -4.37 -9.04 -25.33
C VAL A 133 -4.94 -9.07 -26.75
N LEU A 134 -4.27 -9.80 -27.62
CA LEU A 134 -4.58 -9.86 -29.06
C LEU A 134 -5.67 -10.91 -29.37
N PRO A 135 -6.48 -10.76 -30.43
CA PRO A 135 -7.47 -11.75 -30.81
C PRO A 135 -6.85 -13.07 -31.32
N PRO A 136 -7.57 -14.20 -31.26
CA PRO A 136 -7.14 -15.45 -31.89
C PRO A 136 -6.81 -15.28 -33.38
N GLY A 137 -5.76 -15.94 -33.85
CA GLY A 137 -5.26 -15.83 -35.23
C GLY A 137 -4.27 -14.68 -35.45
N SER A 138 -3.95 -13.91 -34.42
CA SER A 138 -2.91 -12.87 -34.50
C SER A 138 -1.53 -13.48 -34.80
N ALA A 139 -0.79 -12.88 -35.74
CA ALA A 139 0.52 -13.38 -36.13
C ALA A 139 1.52 -13.34 -34.96
N VAL A 140 2.29 -14.42 -34.80
CA VAL A 140 3.43 -14.45 -33.88
C VAL A 140 4.53 -13.58 -34.50
N ASP A 141 4.89 -12.49 -33.84
CA ASP A 141 6.02 -11.65 -34.27
C ASP A 141 7.32 -12.42 -34.04
N THR A 142 7.85 -13.04 -35.11
CA THR A 142 9.07 -13.83 -35.10
C THR A 142 10.33 -12.99 -35.29
N LYS A 143 10.23 -11.65 -35.33
CA LYS A 143 11.41 -10.79 -35.45
C LYS A 143 12.31 -10.97 -34.22
N PRO A 144 13.56 -11.45 -34.38
CA PRO A 144 14.49 -11.46 -33.27
C PRO A 144 14.74 -10.02 -32.84
N ILE A 145 14.63 -9.79 -31.54
CA ILE A 145 14.96 -8.51 -30.90
C ILE A 145 16.40 -8.13 -31.35
N PRO A 146 16.66 -6.88 -31.80
CA PRO A 146 17.99 -6.47 -32.25
C PRO A 146 19.06 -6.88 -31.22
N THR A 147 20.12 -7.53 -31.71
CA THR A 147 21.13 -8.29 -30.96
C THR A 147 21.80 -7.53 -29.80
N ARG A 148 21.66 -6.19 -29.75
CA ARG A 148 22.16 -5.34 -28.67
C ARG A 148 21.30 -5.39 -27.39
N MET A 149 20.04 -5.81 -27.47
CA MET A 149 19.14 -6.01 -26.31
C MET A 149 19.21 -7.43 -25.72
N SER A 150 19.64 -8.43 -26.50
CA SER A 150 19.67 -9.84 -26.07
C SER A 150 20.85 -10.15 -25.14
N ALA A 151 22.00 -9.48 -25.32
CA ALA A 151 23.16 -9.63 -24.44
C ALA A 151 22.96 -9.02 -23.04
N PHE A 152 22.01 -8.09 -22.87
CA PHE A 152 21.72 -7.43 -21.60
C PHE A 152 20.78 -8.25 -20.71
N LEU A 153 19.85 -8.99 -21.31
CA LEU A 153 18.87 -9.81 -20.60
C LEU A 153 19.41 -11.20 -20.18
N PHE A 154 20.47 -11.70 -20.82
CA PHE A 154 21.02 -13.04 -20.49
C PHE A 154 22.03 -13.04 -19.33
N LYS A 155 22.55 -11.87 -18.91
CA LYS A 155 23.52 -11.76 -17.79
C LYS A 155 22.90 -11.77 -16.40
N ILE A 156 21.59 -11.61 -16.28
CA ILE A 156 20.88 -11.51 -14.99
C ILE A 156 20.46 -12.89 -14.42
N ALA A 157 20.77 -14.00 -15.10
CA ALA A 157 20.21 -15.33 -14.81
C ALA A 157 21.23 -16.45 -14.49
N ARG A 158 22.49 -16.16 -14.17
CA ARG A 158 23.44 -17.18 -13.68
C ARG A 158 24.16 -16.73 -12.39
N PRO A 159 24.11 -17.52 -11.30
CA PRO A 159 25.22 -17.58 -10.37
C PRO A 159 26.24 -18.57 -10.96
N SER A 160 27.28 -18.08 -11.63
CA SER A 160 28.38 -18.94 -12.08
C SER A 160 29.51 -18.95 -11.06
N GLY A 161 30.01 -20.16 -10.81
CA GLY A 161 31.03 -20.46 -9.81
C GLY A 161 32.33 -19.69 -9.94
N PHE A 162 33.04 -19.73 -8.82
CA PHE A 162 34.43 -19.34 -8.58
C PHE A 162 35.38 -19.70 -9.74
N HIS A 163 36.04 -18.70 -10.33
CA HIS A 163 37.48 -18.43 -10.20
C HIS A 163 37.87 -17.11 -10.92
N PRO A 164 38.96 -16.44 -10.51
CA PRO A 164 39.01 -14.98 -10.48
C PRO A 164 39.77 -14.38 -11.65
N SER A 165 39.20 -13.34 -12.26
CA SER A 165 39.98 -12.24 -12.85
C SER A 165 39.15 -10.96 -12.79
N LYS A 166 39.78 -9.90 -12.27
CA LYS A 166 39.19 -8.71 -11.67
C LYS A 166 38.17 -7.97 -12.56
N PRO A 167 36.96 -7.65 -12.07
CA PRO A 167 36.11 -6.60 -12.61
C PRO A 167 36.40 -5.25 -11.92
N GLY A 168 36.57 -4.19 -12.72
CA GLY A 168 36.44 -2.80 -12.27
C GLY A 168 34.98 -2.48 -11.91
N PRO A 169 34.72 -1.52 -11.00
CA PRO A 169 33.49 -1.49 -10.23
C PRO A 169 32.28 -0.98 -11.04
N SER A 170 31.20 -1.77 -11.00
CA SER A 170 29.82 -1.30 -11.00
C SER A 170 29.27 -1.36 -9.55
N SER A 171 28.10 -0.77 -9.30
CA SER A 171 27.11 -1.12 -8.25
C SER A 171 26.84 -0.07 -7.17
N GLY A 172 25.55 0.15 -6.92
CA GLY A 172 24.99 0.79 -5.73
C GLY A 172 25.34 2.27 -5.58
N ALA A 173 24.55 3.01 -4.82
CA ALA A 173 25.11 4.17 -4.15
C ALA A 173 26.44 3.75 -3.49
N ASP A 174 27.54 4.41 -3.88
CA ASP A 174 28.83 4.26 -3.21
C ASP A 174 28.58 4.36 -1.69
N LYS A 175 29.20 3.52 -0.86
CA LYS A 175 28.96 3.54 0.60
C LYS A 175 29.21 4.94 1.19
N SER A 176 30.05 5.75 0.52
CA SER A 176 30.25 7.17 0.80
C SER A 176 29.01 8.02 0.53
N PHE A 177 28.32 7.84 -0.60
CA PHE A 177 27.11 8.58 -0.97
C PHE A 177 25.96 8.33 0.02
N GLU A 178 25.68 7.07 0.36
CA GLU A 178 24.62 6.73 1.32
C GLU A 178 24.90 7.32 2.71
N ALA A 179 26.15 7.25 3.16
CA ALA A 179 26.56 7.82 4.44
C ALA A 179 26.42 9.35 4.46
N GLU A 180 26.84 10.04 3.41
CA GLU A 180 26.66 11.49 3.27
C GLU A 180 25.18 11.88 3.19
N PHE A 181 24.38 11.15 2.42
CA PHE A 181 22.95 11.38 2.27
C PHE A 181 22.23 11.26 3.61
N LEU A 182 22.51 10.19 4.38
CA LEU A 182 21.98 10.02 5.74
C LEU A 182 22.47 11.11 6.70
N LYS A 183 23.77 11.42 6.67
CA LYS A 183 24.38 12.43 7.54
C LYS A 183 23.71 13.79 7.35
N MET A 184 23.46 14.19 6.11
CA MET A 184 22.82 15.47 5.81
C MET A 184 21.35 15.52 6.22
N HIS A 185 20.59 14.43 6.01
CA HIS A 185 19.23 14.34 6.56
C HIS A 185 19.24 14.55 8.07
N ASN A 186 20.13 13.85 8.78
CA ASN A 186 20.19 13.91 10.24
C ASN A 186 20.70 15.28 10.74
N ALA A 187 21.57 15.95 10.00
CA ALA A 187 21.99 17.31 10.29
C ALA A 187 20.79 18.27 10.23
N TYR A 188 20.02 18.27 9.15
CA TYR A 188 18.83 19.13 9.05
C TYR A 188 17.76 18.75 10.06
N ARG A 189 17.46 17.47 10.25
CA ARG A 189 16.47 17.00 11.24
C ARG A 189 16.79 17.47 12.66
N SER A 190 18.07 17.49 13.03
CA SER A 190 18.50 18.00 14.34
C SER A 190 18.18 19.48 14.55
N GLN A 191 18.23 20.30 13.50
CA GLN A 191 17.88 21.73 13.56
C GLN A 191 16.39 21.94 13.85
N HIS A 192 15.55 20.94 13.56
CA HIS A 192 14.10 20.97 13.71
C HIS A 192 13.59 20.08 14.86
N GLY A 193 14.46 19.61 15.76
CA GLY A 193 14.05 18.74 16.87
C GLY A 193 13.53 17.36 16.44
N ALA A 194 13.77 16.95 15.19
CA ALA A 194 13.37 15.65 14.68
C ALA A 194 14.43 14.58 14.98
N PRO A 195 14.05 13.38 15.48
CA PRO A 195 15.01 12.30 15.74
C PRO A 195 15.77 11.86 14.48
N PRO A 196 17.03 11.39 14.59
CA PRO A 196 17.80 10.93 13.43
C PRO A 196 17.17 9.71 12.76
N LEU A 197 17.29 9.63 11.44
CA LEU A 197 16.91 8.48 10.62
C LEU A 197 17.99 7.40 10.66
N THR A 198 17.57 6.16 10.40
CA THR A 198 18.45 5.01 10.15
C THR A 198 18.27 4.48 8.73
N VAL A 199 19.33 3.94 8.13
CA VAL A 199 19.23 3.36 6.78
C VAL A 199 18.47 2.03 6.80
N ASN A 200 17.54 1.86 5.86
CA ASN A 200 16.87 0.59 5.56
C ASN A 200 17.28 0.06 4.18
N ARG A 201 17.85 -1.15 4.15
CA ARG A 201 18.35 -1.79 2.93
C ARG A 201 17.26 -2.17 1.92
N THR A 202 16.05 -2.48 2.39
CA THR A 202 14.88 -2.74 1.53
C THR A 202 14.45 -1.45 0.83
N LEU A 203 14.42 -0.33 1.55
CA LEU A 203 14.15 0.98 0.94
C LEU A 203 15.25 1.39 -0.04
N CYS A 204 16.54 1.19 0.28
CA CYS A 204 17.62 1.47 -0.67
C CYS A 204 17.46 0.67 -1.97
N ARG A 205 17.11 -0.62 -1.88
CA ARG A 205 16.90 -1.45 -3.07
C ARG A 205 15.72 -0.96 -3.91
N SER A 206 14.61 -0.62 -3.25
CA SER A 206 13.41 -0.07 -3.90
C SER A 206 13.71 1.27 -4.59
N ALA A 207 14.35 2.20 -3.87
CA ALA A 207 14.77 3.48 -4.41
C ALA A 207 15.77 3.34 -5.56
N GLN A 208 16.69 2.37 -5.49
CA GLN A 208 17.67 2.10 -6.55
C GLN A 208 17.00 1.61 -7.83
N VAL A 209 16.06 0.66 -7.74
CA VAL A 209 15.27 0.19 -8.88
C VAL A 209 14.51 1.36 -9.52
N TRP A 210 13.94 2.23 -8.68
CA TRP A 210 13.22 3.39 -9.20
C TRP A 210 14.15 4.42 -9.85
N ALA A 211 15.31 4.71 -9.26
CA ALA A 211 16.30 5.62 -9.85
C ALA A 211 16.74 5.14 -11.25
N GLU A 212 16.99 3.84 -11.39
CA GLU A 212 17.32 3.21 -12.69
C GLU A 212 16.17 3.32 -13.69
N HIS A 213 14.93 3.16 -13.23
CA HIS A 213 13.75 3.36 -14.06
C HIS A 213 13.65 4.82 -14.56
N LEU A 214 13.78 5.81 -13.67
CA LEU A 214 13.77 7.23 -14.03
C LEU A 214 14.87 7.58 -15.03
N LEU A 215 16.07 7.02 -14.85
CA LEU A 215 17.16 7.17 -15.79
C LEU A 215 16.83 6.55 -17.16
N SER A 216 16.12 5.41 -17.19
CA SER A 216 15.74 4.76 -18.44
C SER A 216 14.69 5.54 -19.25
N ILE A 217 13.75 6.21 -18.57
CA ILE A 217 12.68 7.00 -19.20
C ILE A 217 13.00 8.50 -19.28
N LYS A 218 14.13 8.93 -18.69
CA LYS A 218 14.61 10.33 -18.66
C LYS A 218 13.59 11.34 -18.14
N THR A 219 12.74 10.92 -17.20
CA THR A 219 11.61 11.71 -16.72
C THR A 219 11.51 11.59 -15.20
N LEU A 220 11.26 12.69 -14.50
CA LEU A 220 10.90 12.66 -13.08
C LEU A 220 9.44 12.27 -12.91
N LYS A 221 9.19 11.13 -12.25
CA LYS A 221 7.88 10.67 -11.85
C LYS A 221 7.99 9.92 -10.52
N HIS A 222 7.06 10.15 -9.61
CA HIS A 222 6.98 9.34 -8.39
C HIS A 222 6.67 7.88 -8.70
N SER A 223 7.19 6.98 -7.85
CA SER A 223 6.81 5.56 -7.89
C SER A 223 5.37 5.38 -7.45
N ASP A 224 4.75 4.27 -7.87
CA ASP A 224 3.42 3.87 -7.40
C ASP A 224 3.51 3.17 -6.01
N GLY A 225 4.62 3.35 -5.29
CA GLY A 225 4.92 2.72 -4.01
C GLY A 225 4.26 3.43 -2.82
N SER A 226 4.28 2.77 -1.65
CA SER A 226 3.67 3.28 -0.40
C SER A 226 4.64 4.02 0.52
N TYR A 227 5.90 4.16 0.13
CA TYR A 227 6.91 4.92 0.89
C TYR A 227 6.76 6.41 0.62
N GLY A 228 7.15 7.26 1.58
CA GLY A 228 7.39 8.65 1.27
C GLY A 228 8.51 8.74 0.24
N GLU A 229 8.51 9.72 -0.66
CA GLU A 229 9.49 9.76 -1.74
C GLU A 229 9.88 11.19 -2.11
N ASN A 230 11.18 11.45 -2.18
CA ASN A 230 11.73 12.66 -2.79
C ASN A 230 12.57 12.26 -4.00
N LEU A 231 12.47 13.06 -5.06
CA LEU A 231 13.20 12.85 -6.30
C LEU A 231 14.10 14.03 -6.61
N PHE A 232 15.26 13.75 -7.19
CA PHE A 232 16.19 14.77 -7.66
C PHE A 232 16.82 14.31 -8.98
N TYR A 233 17.10 15.26 -9.86
CA TYR A 233 17.89 15.00 -11.05
C TYR A 233 18.84 16.15 -11.36
N THR A 234 19.93 15.85 -12.04
CA THR A 234 20.83 16.84 -12.61
C THR A 234 21.33 16.40 -13.98
N PHE A 235 21.73 17.37 -14.79
CA PHE A 235 22.41 17.18 -16.07
C PHE A 235 23.79 17.83 -16.01
N SER A 236 24.79 17.20 -16.62
CA SER A 236 26.16 17.71 -16.72
C SER A 236 26.73 17.37 -18.09
N SER A 237 27.53 18.28 -18.66
CA SER A 237 28.23 18.08 -19.94
C SER A 237 29.47 17.17 -19.82
N GLY A 238 29.80 16.70 -18.62
CA GLY A 238 30.89 15.76 -18.35
C GLY A 238 30.65 14.95 -17.07
N PRO A 239 31.45 13.88 -16.82
CA PRO A 239 31.25 12.99 -15.68
C PRO A 239 31.40 13.76 -14.36
N LYS A 240 30.28 14.02 -13.70
CA LYS A 240 30.21 14.65 -12.38
C LYS A 240 29.89 13.56 -11.35
N LYS A 241 30.77 13.36 -10.36
CA LYS A 241 30.45 12.52 -9.21
C LYS A 241 29.53 13.32 -8.29
N LEU A 242 28.24 12.95 -8.26
CA LEU A 242 27.30 13.55 -7.33
C LEU A 242 27.66 13.12 -5.91
N THR A 243 27.58 14.06 -4.97
CA THR A 243 27.76 13.79 -3.54
C THR A 243 26.40 13.64 -2.86
N GLY A 244 26.36 12.96 -1.71
CA GLY A 244 25.09 12.66 -1.04
C GLY A 244 24.34 13.90 -0.57
N HIS A 245 25.03 15.04 -0.39
CA HIS A 245 24.44 16.26 0.13
C HIS A 245 23.68 17.11 -0.90
N GLU A 246 24.09 17.12 -2.17
CA GLU A 246 23.51 18.01 -3.19
C GLU A 246 21.98 17.84 -3.34
N ALA A 247 21.49 16.59 -3.35
CA ALA A 247 20.06 16.32 -3.43
C ALA A 247 19.31 16.75 -2.15
N VAL A 248 19.91 16.50 -0.98
CA VAL A 248 19.30 16.79 0.33
C VAL A 248 19.25 18.30 0.59
N ASP A 249 20.31 19.02 0.24
CA ASP A 249 20.37 20.48 0.34
C ASP A 249 19.33 21.13 -0.58
N SER A 250 19.17 20.61 -1.81
CA SER A 250 18.13 21.06 -2.74
C SER A 250 16.73 20.89 -2.14
N TRP A 251 16.41 19.70 -1.62
CA TRP A 251 15.12 19.42 -0.98
C TRP A 251 14.89 20.28 0.27
N TYR A 252 15.92 20.47 1.10
CA TYR A 252 15.82 21.29 2.31
C TYR A 252 15.62 22.77 1.98
N SER A 253 16.17 23.27 0.87
CA SER A 253 16.10 24.69 0.49
C SER A 253 14.67 25.21 0.28
N GLU A 254 13.68 24.33 0.11
CA GLU A 254 12.26 24.65 0.08
C GLU A 254 11.72 25.22 1.41
N ILE A 255 12.48 25.11 2.51
CA ILE A 255 12.14 25.74 3.80
C ILE A 255 11.82 27.24 3.66
N LYS A 256 12.48 27.93 2.72
CA LYS A 256 12.27 29.37 2.45
C LYS A 256 10.82 29.69 2.03
N ASP A 257 10.12 28.71 1.48
CA ASP A 257 8.76 28.82 0.98
C ASP A 257 7.73 28.27 1.98
N TYR A 258 8.17 27.58 3.04
CA TYR A 258 7.31 26.99 4.05
C TYR A 258 6.87 28.00 5.13
N ARG A 259 5.56 28.03 5.43
CA ARG A 259 4.98 28.91 6.45
C ARG A 259 4.60 28.13 7.70
N PHE A 260 5.46 28.14 8.72
CA PHE A 260 5.21 27.43 9.99
C PHE A 260 3.95 27.90 10.74
N ASN A 261 3.50 29.14 10.52
CA ASN A 261 2.25 29.65 11.09
C ASN A 261 0.99 29.25 10.30
N ARG A 262 1.16 28.62 9.12
CA ARG A 262 0.10 28.05 8.30
C ARG A 262 0.55 26.68 7.76
N PRO A 263 0.79 25.72 8.66
CA PRO A 263 1.35 24.43 8.30
C PRO A 263 0.41 23.64 7.39
N GLY A 264 0.99 22.91 6.45
CA GLY A 264 0.25 22.10 5.49
C GLY A 264 1.10 21.71 4.29
N PHE A 265 0.53 20.92 3.39
CA PHE A 265 1.19 20.52 2.16
C PHE A 265 1.12 21.62 1.10
N THR A 266 2.23 21.89 0.42
CA THR A 266 2.25 22.63 -0.85
C THR A 266 3.21 21.93 -1.81
N SER A 267 2.97 22.07 -3.12
CA SER A 267 3.82 21.43 -4.14
C SER A 267 5.27 21.95 -4.13
N GLY A 268 5.52 23.14 -3.60
CA GLY A 268 6.85 23.73 -3.51
C GLY A 268 7.58 23.47 -2.19
N THR A 269 6.96 22.77 -1.23
CA THR A 269 7.54 22.51 0.09
C THR A 269 7.56 21.04 0.48
N GLY A 270 7.04 20.16 -0.39
CA GLY A 270 6.84 18.75 -0.09
C GLY A 270 8.14 17.98 0.15
N HIS A 271 9.24 18.35 -0.52
CA HIS A 271 10.51 17.68 -0.29
C HIS A 271 11.09 18.07 1.06
N PHE A 272 11.07 19.37 1.40
CA PHE A 272 11.50 19.86 2.71
C PHE A 272 10.72 19.21 3.85
N THR A 273 9.39 19.19 3.77
CA THR A 273 8.55 18.64 4.83
C THR A 273 8.79 17.15 5.04
N GLN A 274 9.11 16.41 3.98
CA GLN A 274 9.49 15.00 4.10
C GLN A 274 10.87 14.80 4.75
N VAL A 275 11.88 15.62 4.42
CA VAL A 275 13.23 15.54 5.01
C VAL A 275 13.16 15.66 6.54
N ILE A 276 12.39 16.63 7.04
CA ILE A 276 12.32 16.93 8.47
C ILE A 276 11.16 16.26 9.22
N TRP A 277 10.37 15.42 8.56
CA TRP A 277 9.16 14.82 9.15
C TRP A 277 9.49 14.05 10.44
N LYS A 278 9.05 14.56 11.60
CA LYS A 278 9.42 14.03 12.93
C LYS A 278 9.15 12.53 13.09
N ASP A 279 8.02 12.04 12.59
CA ASP A 279 7.60 10.66 12.73
C ASP A 279 8.27 9.69 11.72
N THR A 280 8.97 10.18 10.69
CA THR A 280 9.77 9.34 9.78
C THR A 280 10.99 8.81 10.53
N LYS A 281 11.33 7.52 10.34
CA LYS A 281 12.40 6.82 11.09
C LYS A 281 13.47 6.21 10.21
N GLU A 282 13.09 5.73 9.04
CA GLU A 282 13.95 4.96 8.16
C GLU A 282 14.06 5.62 6.79
N LEU A 283 15.27 5.53 6.21
CA LEU A 283 15.63 6.14 4.95
C LEU A 283 16.24 5.09 4.02
N GLY A 284 15.83 5.09 2.76
CA GLY A 284 16.52 4.42 1.68
C GLY A 284 16.89 5.40 0.59
N VAL A 285 17.99 5.12 -0.10
CA VAL A 285 18.43 5.95 -1.22
C VAL A 285 18.86 5.10 -2.42
N GLY A 286 18.53 5.58 -3.61
CA GLY A 286 18.96 5.04 -4.89
C GLY A 286 19.56 6.14 -5.76
N LEU A 287 20.59 5.80 -6.52
CA LEU A 287 21.24 6.69 -7.48
C LEU A 287 21.48 5.96 -8.79
N ALA A 288 21.09 6.57 -9.90
CA ALA A 288 21.37 6.06 -11.24
C ALA A 288 21.91 7.15 -12.14
N THR A 289 22.94 6.85 -12.93
CA THR A 289 23.51 7.79 -13.90
C THR A 289 24.00 7.11 -15.17
N ASP A 290 23.95 7.82 -16.29
CA ASP A 290 24.60 7.43 -17.55
C ASP A 290 25.85 8.27 -17.87
N GLY A 291 26.34 9.05 -16.88
CA GLY A 291 27.48 9.95 -17.01
C GLY A 291 27.11 11.38 -17.40
N ALA A 292 25.97 11.60 -18.06
CA ALA A 292 25.47 12.93 -18.41
C ALA A 292 24.28 13.35 -17.55
N MET A 293 23.38 12.41 -17.25
CA MET A 293 22.21 12.62 -16.41
C MET A 293 22.30 11.74 -15.16
N THR A 294 21.91 12.29 -14.03
CA THR A 294 21.86 11.57 -12.75
C THR A 294 20.49 11.74 -12.12
N PHE A 295 19.90 10.66 -11.64
CA PHE A 295 18.69 10.64 -10.82
C PHE A 295 19.01 10.12 -9.42
N VAL A 296 18.42 10.77 -8.41
CA VAL A 296 18.48 10.36 -7.01
C VAL A 296 17.06 10.20 -6.49
N VAL A 297 16.81 9.09 -5.81
CA VAL A 297 15.52 8.77 -5.19
C VAL A 297 15.77 8.54 -3.70
N GLY A 298 15.12 9.33 -2.85
CA GLY A 298 15.07 9.10 -1.40
C GLY A 298 13.70 8.54 -1.02
N GLN A 299 13.65 7.39 -0.35
CA GLN A 299 12.42 6.78 0.14
C GLN A 299 12.40 6.72 1.67
N TYR A 300 11.23 7.01 2.24
CA TYR A 300 11.07 7.28 3.66
C TYR A 300 10.02 6.35 4.28
N LEU A 301 10.33 5.81 5.45
CA LEU A 301 9.40 5.00 6.22
C LEU A 301 9.36 5.44 7.69
N PRO A 302 8.19 5.76 8.24
CA PRO A 302 6.94 6.08 7.53
C PRO A 302 7.06 7.19 6.50
N ALA A 303 6.13 7.19 5.56
CA ALA A 303 5.88 8.32 4.69
C ALA A 303 5.54 9.57 5.51
N GLY A 304 6.11 10.71 5.12
CA GLY A 304 5.69 12.01 5.60
C GLY A 304 4.58 12.59 4.72
N ASN A 305 4.40 13.90 4.79
CA ASN A 305 3.45 14.65 3.96
C ASN A 305 1.99 14.17 4.05
N ILE A 306 1.60 13.61 5.20
CA ILE A 306 0.23 13.20 5.47
C ILE A 306 -0.62 14.48 5.65
N SER A 307 -1.59 14.70 4.75
CA SER A 307 -2.41 15.91 4.67
C SER A 307 -3.57 15.99 5.68
N ASN A 308 -3.64 15.03 6.61
CA ASN A 308 -4.62 15.05 7.70
C ASN A 308 -4.35 16.26 8.62
N ALA A 309 -5.42 16.87 9.13
CA ALA A 309 -5.32 18.03 10.02
C ALA A 309 -4.46 17.71 11.26
N GLY A 310 -3.57 18.63 11.65
CA GLY A 310 -2.69 18.48 12.81
C GLY A 310 -1.39 17.70 12.55
N TYR A 311 -1.27 17.00 11.41
CA TYR A 311 -0.08 16.18 11.14
C TYR A 311 1.14 17.03 10.79
N PHE A 312 0.96 18.12 10.03
CA PHE A 312 2.07 19.01 9.66
C PHE A 312 2.57 19.78 10.89
N GLU A 313 1.65 20.30 11.71
CA GLU A 313 1.93 20.97 12.99
C GLU A 313 2.80 20.09 13.91
N LYS A 314 2.46 18.80 14.01
CA LYS A 314 3.17 17.83 14.85
C LYS A 314 4.55 17.43 14.30
N ASN A 315 4.68 17.37 12.97
CA ASN A 315 5.83 16.73 12.31
C ASN A 315 6.82 17.69 11.65
N VAL A 316 6.43 18.92 11.36
CA VAL A 316 7.23 19.92 10.65
C VAL A 316 7.47 21.11 11.59
N LEU A 317 8.40 20.91 12.53
CA LEU A 317 8.66 21.88 13.59
C LEU A 317 9.58 23.02 13.11
N PRO A 318 9.49 24.23 13.67
CA PRO A 318 10.38 25.34 13.31
C PRO A 318 11.84 25.10 13.73
N PRO A 319 12.82 25.75 13.06
CA PRO A 319 14.22 25.70 13.47
C PRO A 319 14.42 26.10 14.94
N GLY A 320 15.30 25.40 15.65
CA GLY A 320 15.58 25.61 17.08
C GLY A 320 14.67 24.82 18.02
N SER A 321 13.75 24.00 17.49
CA SER A 321 12.92 23.10 18.30
C SER A 321 13.76 22.05 19.03
N ALA A 322 13.43 21.77 20.30
CA ALA A 322 14.19 20.82 21.12
C ALA A 322 14.09 19.37 20.58
N VAL A 323 15.20 18.63 20.63
CA VAL A 323 15.23 17.21 20.24
C VAL A 323 14.55 16.38 21.34
N ASP A 324 13.52 15.62 20.98
CA ASP A 324 12.82 14.71 21.89
C ASP A 324 13.65 13.43 22.09
N THR A 325 14.41 13.33 23.18
CA THR A 325 15.39 12.26 23.44
C THR A 325 14.81 11.04 24.18
N LYS A 326 13.50 10.78 24.14
CA LYS A 326 12.93 9.60 24.82
C LYS A 326 13.51 8.30 24.23
N PRO A 327 14.07 7.38 25.05
CA PRO A 327 14.69 6.15 24.56
C PRO A 327 13.69 5.23 23.86
N ILE A 328 14.14 4.59 22.77
CA ILE A 328 13.41 3.55 22.03
C ILE A 328 13.47 2.24 22.84
N PRO A 329 12.34 1.64 23.28
CA PRO A 329 12.37 0.36 23.96
C PRO A 329 12.73 -0.78 23.00
N THR A 330 13.76 -1.55 23.36
CA THR A 330 14.29 -2.68 22.61
C THR A 330 13.42 -3.94 22.74
N ARG A 331 13.03 -4.50 21.59
CA ARG A 331 12.84 -5.93 21.22
C ARG A 331 12.34 -6.88 22.33
N MET A 332 11.11 -7.41 22.21
CA MET A 332 10.73 -8.65 22.89
C MET A 332 9.93 -9.60 22.00
N SER A 333 10.41 -10.83 21.98
CA SER A 333 9.88 -12.03 21.34
C SER A 333 8.94 -12.74 22.32
N ALA A 334 7.69 -13.04 21.92
CA ALA A 334 6.80 -13.97 22.63
C ALA A 334 5.62 -14.37 21.73
N PHE A 335 5.73 -15.46 20.96
CA PHE A 335 4.71 -15.82 19.95
C PHE A 335 3.68 -16.86 20.41
N LEU A 336 3.64 -17.29 21.68
CA LEU A 336 2.79 -18.44 22.08
C LEU A 336 1.86 -18.22 23.30
N ILE A 337 1.73 -17.01 23.83
CA ILE A 337 0.78 -16.66 24.92
C ILE A 337 -0.39 -15.75 24.43
N LEU A 338 -0.34 -15.25 23.18
CA LEU A 338 -1.16 -14.11 22.75
C LEU A 338 -2.66 -14.37 22.47
N SER A 339 -3.08 -15.54 21.99
CA SER A 339 -4.43 -15.66 21.37
C SER A 339 -5.61 -15.43 22.33
N ALA A 340 -5.47 -15.73 23.62
CA ALA A 340 -6.52 -15.50 24.63
C ALA A 340 -6.51 -14.06 25.20
N LEU A 341 -5.34 -13.44 25.30
CA LEU A 341 -5.18 -12.07 25.78
C LEU A 341 -5.52 -11.05 24.69
N GLU A 342 -5.19 -11.31 23.43
CA GLU A 342 -5.60 -10.49 22.27
C GLU A 342 -7.13 -10.45 22.12
N ASN A 343 -7.82 -11.58 22.32
CA ASN A 343 -9.28 -11.65 22.23
C ASN A 343 -9.98 -10.87 23.36
N LYS A 344 -9.45 -10.92 24.60
CA LYS A 344 -9.98 -10.11 25.72
C LYS A 344 -9.74 -8.61 25.51
N ASN A 345 -8.57 -8.23 25.01
CA ASN A 345 -8.23 -6.83 24.74
C ASN A 345 -9.09 -6.25 23.61
N LEU A 346 -9.38 -7.03 22.56
CA LEU A 346 -10.25 -6.59 21.47
C LEU A 346 -11.70 -6.41 21.92
N ALA A 347 -12.24 -7.34 22.74
CA ALA A 347 -13.59 -7.20 23.30
C ALA A 347 -13.72 -5.93 24.17
N GLN A 348 -12.70 -5.64 24.98
CA GLN A 348 -12.65 -4.42 25.77
C GLN A 348 -12.61 -3.16 24.88
N PHE A 349 -11.76 -3.15 23.86
CA PHE A 349 -11.68 -2.05 22.90
C PHE A 349 -13.02 -1.78 22.20
N ARG A 350 -13.72 -2.83 21.75
CA ARG A 350 -15.05 -2.72 21.12
C ARG A 350 -16.06 -2.03 22.05
N ASN A 351 -16.11 -2.45 23.31
CA ASN A 351 -17.02 -1.87 24.30
C ASN A 351 -16.66 -0.40 24.60
N GLN A 352 -15.37 -0.09 24.75
CA GLN A 352 -14.91 1.27 25.02
C GLN A 352 -15.19 2.20 23.82
N LEU A 353 -14.94 1.74 22.59
CA LEU A 353 -15.20 2.54 21.39
C LEU A 353 -16.70 2.82 21.23
N LEU A 354 -17.54 1.81 21.42
CA LEU A 354 -18.99 1.99 21.36
C LEU A 354 -19.49 2.94 22.47
N ALA A 355 -18.94 2.84 23.67
CA ALA A 355 -19.25 3.77 24.75
C ALA A 355 -18.85 5.21 24.40
N ALA A 356 -17.67 5.41 23.79
CA ALA A 356 -17.22 6.73 23.33
C ALA A 356 -18.12 7.30 22.22
N VAL A 357 -18.46 6.49 21.22
CA VAL A 357 -19.44 6.82 20.18
C VAL A 357 -20.78 7.23 20.80
N ASN A 358 -21.27 6.46 21.78
CA ASN A 358 -22.55 6.74 22.44
C ASN A 358 -22.54 8.03 23.27
N ARG A 359 -21.41 8.43 23.86
CA ARG A 359 -21.27 9.75 24.49
C ARG A 359 -21.44 10.88 23.49
N TYR A 360 -20.87 10.76 22.29
CA TYR A 360 -21.08 11.75 21.23
C TYR A 360 -22.53 11.72 20.72
N ARG A 361 -23.13 10.55 20.50
CA ARG A 361 -24.55 10.41 20.14
C ARG A 361 -25.47 11.10 21.15
N GLN A 362 -25.20 10.96 22.45
CA GLN A 362 -25.96 11.62 23.50
C GLN A 362 -25.88 13.16 23.40
N ARG A 363 -24.72 13.74 23.07
CA ARG A 363 -24.58 15.21 22.85
C ARG A 363 -25.48 15.73 21.73
N HIS A 364 -25.86 14.85 20.80
CA HIS A 364 -26.74 15.13 19.67
C HIS A 364 -28.18 14.66 19.91
N ARG A 365 -28.53 14.24 21.14
CA ARG A 365 -29.85 13.70 21.54
C ARG A 365 -30.31 12.52 20.69
N VAL A 366 -29.40 11.70 20.19
CA VAL A 366 -29.74 10.48 19.46
C VAL A 366 -29.49 9.24 20.32
N GLN A 367 -30.31 8.21 20.12
CA GLN A 367 -30.28 6.99 20.93
C GLN A 367 -28.93 6.28 20.83
N PRO A 368 -28.44 5.66 21.91
CA PRO A 368 -27.20 4.89 21.86
C PRO A 368 -27.34 3.69 20.92
N VAL A 369 -26.26 3.36 20.23
CA VAL A 369 -26.13 2.13 19.44
C VAL A 369 -25.68 0.98 20.31
N SER A 370 -26.15 -0.23 20.00
CA SER A 370 -25.77 -1.47 20.68
C SER A 370 -24.70 -2.24 19.92
N LEU A 371 -23.84 -3.00 20.62
CA LEU A 371 -22.80 -3.80 19.97
C LEU A 371 -23.43 -5.03 19.34
N CYS A 372 -23.21 -5.24 18.05
CA CYS A 372 -23.64 -6.43 17.32
C CYS A 372 -22.45 -7.38 17.10
N PRO A 373 -22.47 -8.61 17.63
CA PRO A 373 -21.39 -9.57 17.46
C PRO A 373 -21.12 -9.93 16.00
N THR A 374 -22.16 -10.13 15.19
CA THR A 374 -22.04 -10.47 13.76
C THR A 374 -21.37 -9.34 12.98
N LEU A 375 -21.84 -8.09 13.16
CA LEU A 375 -21.19 -6.92 12.55
C LEU A 375 -19.76 -6.74 13.06
N SER A 376 -19.49 -7.05 14.33
CA SER A 376 -18.14 -6.92 14.88
C SER A 376 -17.17 -7.92 14.26
N LYS A 377 -17.65 -9.12 13.89
CA LYS A 377 -16.88 -10.08 13.12
C LYS A 377 -16.61 -9.56 11.72
N GLU A 378 -17.63 -9.06 11.03
CA GLU A 378 -17.46 -8.52 9.68
C GLU A 378 -16.55 -7.28 9.62
N ALA A 379 -16.68 -6.38 10.60
CA ALA A 379 -15.82 -5.21 10.74
C ALA A 379 -14.37 -5.61 11.07
N GLN A 380 -14.19 -6.67 11.87
CA GLN A 380 -12.85 -7.23 12.16
C GLN A 380 -12.20 -7.84 10.92
N ASP A 381 -12.96 -8.64 10.16
CA ASP A 381 -12.50 -9.24 8.90
C ASP A 381 -12.14 -8.13 7.89
N TRP A 382 -12.95 -7.06 7.84
CA TRP A 382 -12.67 -5.92 6.99
C TRP A 382 -11.46 -5.12 7.44
N ALA A 383 -11.31 -4.82 8.73
CA ALA A 383 -10.12 -4.16 9.26
C ALA A 383 -8.84 -4.94 8.93
N ALA A 384 -8.87 -6.27 9.07
CA ALA A 384 -7.77 -7.15 8.70
C ALA A 384 -7.50 -7.13 7.18
N HIS A 385 -8.56 -7.09 6.36
CA HIS A 385 -8.42 -6.93 4.92
C HIS A 385 -7.75 -5.59 4.55
N LEU A 386 -8.22 -4.47 5.12
CA LEU A 386 -7.66 -3.14 4.89
C LEU A 386 -6.19 -3.06 5.30
N VAL A 387 -5.82 -3.70 6.42
CA VAL A 387 -4.42 -3.85 6.84
C VAL A 387 -3.64 -4.64 5.79
N SER A 388 -4.20 -5.73 5.27
CA SER A 388 -3.50 -6.55 4.28
C SER A 388 -3.24 -5.82 2.96
N ILE A 389 -4.16 -4.96 2.51
CA ILE A 389 -4.01 -4.19 1.28
C ILE A 389 -3.40 -2.79 1.50
N LYS A 390 -3.11 -2.44 2.76
CA LYS A 390 -2.53 -1.15 3.19
C LYS A 390 -3.26 0.08 2.64
N THR A 391 -4.58 -0.01 2.47
CA THR A 391 -5.40 1.03 1.85
C THR A 391 -6.73 1.11 2.58
N LEU A 392 -7.20 2.32 2.88
CA LEU A 392 -8.57 2.53 3.34
C LEU A 392 -9.50 2.58 2.12
N LYS A 393 -10.50 1.68 2.09
CA LYS A 393 -11.56 1.68 1.08
C LYS A 393 -12.85 1.15 1.71
N ASN A 394 -13.98 1.57 1.16
CA ASN A 394 -15.30 1.12 1.61
C ASN A 394 -15.48 -0.38 1.31
N SER A 395 -16.22 -1.10 2.17
CA SER A 395 -16.41 -2.55 2.02
C SER A 395 -17.40 -2.95 0.92
N GLN A 396 -18.24 -2.03 0.46
CA GLN A 396 -19.33 -2.26 -0.49
C GLN A 396 -20.37 -3.29 0.00
N LYS A 397 -20.41 -3.59 1.30
CA LYS A 397 -21.36 -4.54 1.90
C LYS A 397 -22.73 -3.94 2.21
N GLY A 398 -22.93 -2.64 1.97
CA GLY A 398 -24.19 -1.94 2.24
C GLY A 398 -24.37 -1.50 3.70
N HIS A 399 -23.38 -1.76 4.57
CA HIS A 399 -23.34 -1.22 5.92
C HIS A 399 -23.04 0.27 5.90
N GLY A 400 -23.47 0.99 6.94
CA GLY A 400 -22.87 2.27 7.27
C GLY A 400 -21.43 2.05 7.74
N GLU A 401 -20.47 2.90 7.37
CA GLU A 401 -19.05 2.66 7.67
C GLU A 401 -18.36 3.88 8.26
N SER A 402 -17.52 3.65 9.26
CA SER A 402 -16.50 4.61 9.69
C SER A 402 -15.16 3.92 9.83
N MET A 403 -14.09 4.58 9.40
CA MET A 403 -12.76 4.00 9.35
C MET A 403 -11.73 4.97 9.90
N SER A 404 -10.75 4.46 10.64
CA SER A 404 -9.58 5.22 11.05
C SER A 404 -8.31 4.45 10.73
N TYR A 405 -7.24 5.20 10.50
CA TYR A 405 -5.89 4.69 10.32
C TYR A 405 -4.99 5.38 11.33
N LYS A 406 -4.19 4.58 12.05
CA LYS A 406 -3.11 5.06 12.91
C LYS A 406 -1.85 4.32 12.51
N TRP A 407 -0.76 5.06 12.31
CA TRP A 407 0.57 4.47 12.29
C TRP A 407 1.34 4.91 13.54
N THR A 408 2.05 3.99 14.20
CA THR A 408 2.94 4.32 15.31
C THR A 408 4.13 3.36 15.42
N SER A 409 5.32 3.90 15.68
CA SER A 409 6.53 3.12 15.95
C SER A 409 6.54 2.44 17.32
N THR A 410 5.70 2.88 18.26
CA THR A 410 5.62 2.29 19.60
C THR A 410 4.87 0.96 19.63
N LEU A 411 4.25 0.57 18.51
CA LEU A 411 3.33 -0.57 18.38
C LEU A 411 2.13 -0.48 19.36
N ALA A 412 1.89 0.68 19.95
CA ALA A 412 0.75 0.90 20.83
C ALA A 412 -0.53 1.06 19.99
N ALA A 413 -1.51 0.19 20.23
CA ALA A 413 -2.81 0.30 19.59
C ALA A 413 -3.46 1.68 19.86
N PRO A 414 -4.33 2.18 18.96
CA PRO A 414 -5.15 3.34 19.27
C PRO A 414 -6.02 3.08 20.48
N THR A 415 -6.26 4.12 21.29
CA THR A 415 -7.32 4.05 22.30
C THR A 415 -8.69 4.21 21.63
N ALA A 416 -9.74 3.72 22.29
CA ALA A 416 -11.11 3.90 21.82
C ALA A 416 -11.48 5.39 21.71
N GLU A 417 -11.05 6.20 22.68
CA GLU A 417 -11.23 7.64 22.70
C GLU A 417 -10.55 8.33 21.52
N GLU A 418 -9.29 8.00 21.21
CA GLU A 418 -8.55 8.55 20.07
C GLU A 418 -9.30 8.32 18.75
N VAL A 419 -9.85 7.12 18.55
CA VAL A 419 -10.61 6.80 17.33
C VAL A 419 -11.93 7.55 17.28
N ALA A 420 -12.73 7.51 18.35
CA ALA A 420 -14.03 8.19 18.39
C ALA A 420 -13.89 9.71 18.20
N GLU A 421 -12.89 10.32 18.84
CA GLU A 421 -12.58 11.73 18.68
C GLU A 421 -12.17 12.07 17.24
N SER A 422 -11.34 11.23 16.61
CA SER A 422 -10.94 11.43 15.20
C SER A 422 -12.15 11.48 14.25
N TRP A 423 -13.14 10.60 14.46
CA TRP A 423 -14.39 10.60 13.69
C TRP A 423 -15.28 11.79 14.04
N TYR A 424 -15.38 12.15 15.32
CA TYR A 424 -16.21 13.27 15.75
C TYR A 424 -15.72 14.62 15.25
N ASN A 425 -14.40 14.84 15.23
CA ASN A 425 -13.80 16.12 14.84
C ASN A 425 -14.13 16.54 13.40
N GLU A 426 -14.59 15.61 12.56
CA GLU A 426 -15.17 15.91 11.26
C GLU A 426 -16.45 16.78 11.32
N CYS A 427 -17.11 16.90 12.49
CA CYS A 427 -18.23 17.82 12.69
C CYS A 427 -17.89 19.27 12.36
N THR A 428 -16.62 19.67 12.51
CA THR A 428 -16.11 20.99 12.14
C THR A 428 -16.26 21.28 10.64
N LYS A 429 -16.39 20.24 9.82
CA LYS A 429 -16.56 20.33 8.36
C LYS A 429 -18.02 20.20 7.93
N TYR A 430 -18.94 19.94 8.85
CA TYR A 430 -20.35 19.72 8.53
C TYR A 430 -21.17 21.00 8.71
N ASN A 431 -21.75 21.50 7.62
CA ASN A 431 -22.67 22.62 7.67
C ASN A 431 -24.11 22.13 7.95
N PHE A 432 -24.58 22.30 9.18
CA PHE A 432 -25.94 21.96 9.60
C PHE A 432 -27.05 22.78 8.90
N SER A 433 -26.72 23.94 8.33
CA SER A 433 -27.67 24.77 7.58
C SER A 433 -27.87 24.27 6.14
N SER A 434 -26.95 23.43 5.63
CA SER A 434 -27.04 22.80 4.31
C SER A 434 -26.90 21.27 4.42
N PRO A 435 -27.89 20.61 5.05
CA PRO A 435 -27.83 19.17 5.33
C PRO A 435 -27.76 18.33 4.06
N GLY A 436 -26.81 17.40 4.05
CA GLY A 436 -26.51 16.48 2.95
C GLY A 436 -25.16 15.80 3.16
N PHE A 437 -24.76 14.92 2.25
CA PHE A 437 -23.41 14.35 2.29
C PHE A 437 -22.38 15.44 1.94
N GLN A 438 -21.42 15.67 2.84
CA GLN A 438 -20.37 16.67 2.66
C GLN A 438 -19.01 15.98 2.73
N ASN A 439 -18.09 16.41 1.86
CA ASN A 439 -16.78 15.76 1.76
C ASN A 439 -16.01 15.91 3.08
N GLY A 440 -15.51 14.80 3.60
CA GLY A 440 -14.75 14.77 4.86
C GLY A 440 -15.59 14.91 6.13
N SER A 441 -16.92 14.78 6.07
CA SER A 441 -17.81 14.72 7.24
C SER A 441 -18.45 13.34 7.48
N GLY A 442 -18.09 12.34 6.67
CA GLY A 442 -18.81 11.07 6.56
C GLY A 442 -18.72 10.19 7.80
N ASN A 443 -17.58 10.17 8.51
CA ASN A 443 -17.45 9.40 9.74
C ASN A 443 -18.29 10.06 10.85
N PHE A 444 -18.23 11.40 10.96
CA PHE A 444 -19.07 12.14 11.89
C PHE A 444 -20.56 11.89 11.67
N THR A 445 -21.05 12.09 10.44
CA THR A 445 -22.48 11.97 10.13
C THR A 445 -22.99 10.55 10.33
N GLN A 446 -22.18 9.52 10.03
CA GLN A 446 -22.51 8.14 10.33
C GLN A 446 -22.58 7.88 11.84
N MET A 447 -21.61 8.40 12.60
CA MET A 447 -21.53 8.17 14.03
C MET A 447 -22.76 8.71 14.78
N VAL A 448 -23.25 9.90 14.39
CA VAL A 448 -24.43 10.54 15.00
C VAL A 448 -25.75 10.26 14.26
N TRP A 449 -25.76 9.34 13.28
CA TRP A 449 -26.94 9.03 12.50
C TRP A 449 -28.06 8.47 13.39
N LYS A 450 -29.17 9.23 13.51
CA LYS A 450 -30.26 8.93 14.46
C LYS A 450 -30.84 7.53 14.31
N SER A 451 -31.13 7.09 13.09
CA SER A 451 -31.79 5.81 12.82
C SER A 451 -30.87 4.60 12.92
N THR A 452 -29.56 4.77 13.13
CA THR A 452 -28.66 3.64 13.36
C THR A 452 -28.86 3.08 14.77
N GLU A 453 -29.01 1.77 14.88
CA GLU A 453 -29.38 1.08 16.13
C GLU A 453 -28.26 0.19 16.66
N ARG A 454 -27.45 -0.37 15.76
CA ARG A 454 -26.42 -1.35 16.09
C ARG A 454 -25.12 -1.01 15.38
N ALA A 455 -24.01 -1.36 16.01
CA ALA A 455 -22.70 -1.23 15.40
C ALA A 455 -21.82 -2.44 15.71
N GLY A 456 -20.90 -2.75 14.80
CA GLY A 456 -19.83 -3.72 15.00
C GLY A 456 -18.47 -3.07 14.81
N VAL A 457 -17.51 -3.43 15.65
CA VAL A 457 -16.17 -2.81 15.66
C VAL A 457 -15.08 -3.85 15.40
N GLY A 458 -14.16 -3.50 14.51
CA GLY A 458 -12.94 -4.23 14.22
C GLY A 458 -11.69 -3.37 14.40
N LEU A 459 -10.61 -3.96 14.91
CA LEU A 459 -9.29 -3.34 15.02
C LEU A 459 -8.24 -4.34 14.55
N ALA A 460 -7.47 -3.98 13.53
CA ALA A 460 -6.41 -4.83 12.99
C ALA A 460 -5.08 -4.08 12.94
N THR A 461 -3.99 -4.83 12.97
CA THR A 461 -2.64 -4.31 12.82
C THR A 461 -1.80 -5.20 11.91
N ASP A 462 -0.82 -4.61 11.21
CA ASP A 462 0.20 -5.38 10.48
C ASP A 462 1.35 -5.85 11.38
N GLY A 463 1.30 -5.55 12.67
CA GLY A 463 2.37 -5.84 13.64
C GLY A 463 3.62 -4.97 13.46
N LYS A 464 3.59 -3.99 12.55
CA LYS A 464 4.71 -3.09 12.20
C LYS A 464 4.34 -1.62 12.42
N GLY A 465 3.28 -1.38 13.18
CA GLY A 465 2.86 -0.06 13.61
C GLY A 465 1.63 0.47 12.90
N MET A 466 1.15 -0.17 11.83
CA MET A 466 -0.12 0.21 11.22
C MET A 466 -1.27 -0.39 12.02
N PHE A 467 -2.28 0.42 12.30
CA PHE A 467 -3.55 0.05 12.90
C PHE A 467 -4.67 0.61 12.05
N ILE A 468 -5.67 -0.23 11.76
CA ILE A 468 -6.90 0.20 11.10
C ILE A 468 -8.07 -0.19 12.00
N THR A 469 -8.91 0.78 12.32
CA THR A 469 -10.18 0.56 13.01
C THR A 469 -11.32 0.72 12.02
N VAL A 470 -12.27 -0.21 12.06
CA VAL A 470 -13.50 -0.18 11.25
C VAL A 470 -14.69 -0.26 12.19
N ALA A 471 -15.68 0.59 11.99
CA ALA A 471 -17.01 0.44 12.55
C ALA A 471 -18.03 0.25 11.42
N PHE A 472 -18.82 -0.81 11.50
CA PHE A 472 -19.99 -1.03 10.66
C PHE A 472 -21.27 -0.72 11.44
N TYR A 473 -22.25 -0.14 10.76
CA TYR A 473 -23.46 0.40 11.35
C TYR A 473 -24.71 -0.11 10.64
N GLU A 474 -25.72 -0.50 11.42
CA GLU A 474 -27.02 -0.93 10.93
C GLU A 474 -28.16 -0.28 11.74
N PRO A 475 -29.22 0.22 11.06
CA PRO A 475 -29.28 0.55 9.64
C PRO A 475 -28.16 1.51 9.20
N ALA A 476 -27.77 1.43 7.93
CA ALA A 476 -26.73 2.25 7.34
C ALA A 476 -27.11 3.75 7.37
N GLY A 477 -26.15 4.60 7.71
CA GLY A 477 -26.28 6.05 7.62
C GLY A 477 -25.79 6.59 6.29
N ASN A 478 -25.64 7.91 6.20
CA ASN A 478 -25.14 8.62 5.02
C ASN A 478 -25.92 8.35 3.71
N ILE A 479 -27.20 7.98 3.83
CA ILE A 479 -28.08 7.75 2.68
C ILE A 479 -28.47 9.12 2.09
N SER A 480 -28.19 9.32 0.80
CA SER A 480 -28.36 10.60 0.10
C SER A 480 -29.81 10.93 -0.31
N ASN A 481 -30.79 10.20 0.22
CA ASN A 481 -32.19 10.48 -0.06
C ASN A 481 -32.60 11.84 0.52
N HIS A 482 -33.46 12.55 -0.21
CA HIS A 482 -33.91 13.88 0.20
C HIS A 482 -34.54 13.85 1.61
N GLY A 483 -34.09 14.71 2.52
CA GLY A 483 -34.58 14.81 3.90
C GLY A 483 -33.86 13.91 4.92
N TYR A 484 -33.11 12.89 4.49
CA TYR A 484 -32.55 11.91 5.42
C TYR A 484 -31.47 12.50 6.33
N PHE A 485 -30.60 13.37 5.80
CA PHE A 485 -29.57 14.03 6.62
C PHE A 485 -30.19 14.99 7.63
N GLN A 486 -31.24 15.73 7.24
CA GLN A 486 -31.99 16.63 8.09
C GLN A 486 -32.58 15.87 9.30
N ASP A 487 -33.12 14.68 9.06
CA ASP A 487 -33.78 13.87 10.08
C ASP A 487 -32.78 13.16 11.01
N ASN A 488 -31.61 12.81 10.48
CA ASN A 488 -30.67 11.94 11.17
C ASN A 488 -29.45 12.64 11.78
N VAL A 489 -29.06 13.82 11.31
CA VAL A 489 -27.86 14.54 11.76
C VAL A 489 -28.28 15.87 12.38
N LYS A 490 -28.44 15.90 13.71
CA LYS A 490 -28.85 17.09 14.46
C LYS A 490 -27.64 17.83 15.04
N PRO A 491 -27.70 19.16 15.25
CA PRO A 491 -26.65 19.88 15.99
C PRO A 491 -26.49 19.36 17.42
N ALA A 492 -25.29 19.49 17.98
CA ALA A 492 -25.07 19.27 19.41
C ALA A 492 -25.75 20.38 20.23
N GLU A 493 -26.13 20.10 21.48
CA GLU A 493 -26.65 21.14 22.36
C GLU A 493 -25.63 22.24 22.65
N ALA A 494 -26.08 23.49 22.64
CA ALA A 494 -25.30 24.63 23.13
C ALA A 494 -25.10 24.49 24.66
N GLY A 495 -23.91 24.05 25.08
CA GLY A 495 -23.57 23.90 26.50
C GLY A 495 -22.48 22.88 26.82
N ALA A 496 -22.10 22.00 25.88
CA ALA A 496 -21.07 20.97 26.11
C ALA A 496 -19.65 21.39 25.72
N ARG A 497 -19.27 22.67 25.89
CA ARG A 497 -17.84 23.07 25.84
C ARG A 497 -17.19 22.72 27.17
N GLY A 498 -16.64 21.50 27.24
CA GLY A 498 -15.73 21.09 28.29
C GLY A 498 -14.29 21.13 27.77
N HIS A 499 -13.55 22.13 28.25
CA HIS A 499 -12.10 22.37 28.16
C HIS A 499 -11.57 23.19 26.98
N ASP A 500 -11.36 24.47 27.31
CA ASP A 500 -10.44 25.43 26.71
C ASP A 500 -9.04 24.85 26.51
N PHE A 501 -8.45 25.16 25.36
CA PHE A 501 -7.01 25.33 25.21
C PHE A 501 -6.75 26.80 24.93
N SER A 502 -6.46 27.55 26.00
CA SER A 502 -5.62 28.73 25.98
C SER A 502 -4.15 28.33 25.92
#